data_AF-A0A7M1B551-F1
#
_entry.id   AF-A0A7M1B551-F1
#
_cell.length_a   1.000
_cell.length_b   1.000
_cell.length_c   1.000
_cell.angle_alpha   90.00
_cell.angle_beta   90.00
_cell.angle_gamma   90.00
#
_symmetry.space_group_name_H-M   'P 1'
#
loop_
_entity.id
_entity.type
_entity.pdbx_description
1 polymer ?
#
loop_
_entity_poly.entity_id
_entity_poly.type
_entity_poly.pdbx_seq_one_letter_code
_entity_poly.pdbx_strand_id
1 'polypeptide(L)'
;MKKLLLVLILGFASLQANSGEEVYKAKCVSCHVMKGMMDETQMKAMRQKMQNASKEEKMAMRQMMMQKMQKSGMKAPPMPMVSKRLKMMLKSRAEFITFVEDYIQNPSKEKGFCMPMAYKRFGTMPPIGKSLSKEERTAVASWLYDNFKGSWGGSMDGKMCEIKNKNMKCGAGKCGAKKGSMKCGAVKIQTH
;
A
#
# COMPACT_ATOMS: atom_id res chain seq x y z
N MET A 1 16.57 -66.97 -17.24
CA MET A 1 16.63 -66.61 -15.80
C MET A 1 16.57 -65.10 -15.68
N LYS A 2 15.50 -64.59 -15.07
CA LYS A 2 15.23 -63.16 -14.84
C LYS A 2 16.22 -62.62 -13.81
N LYS A 3 17.04 -61.63 -14.16
CA LYS A 3 17.76 -60.82 -13.17
C LYS A 3 17.23 -59.38 -13.20
N LEU A 4 16.52 -59.13 -12.11
CA LEU A 4 15.88 -57.94 -11.59
C LEU A 4 16.62 -56.62 -11.90
N LEU A 5 15.98 -55.76 -12.69
CA LEU A 5 16.36 -54.37 -12.89
C LEU A 5 15.54 -53.52 -11.89
N LEU A 6 16.09 -53.24 -10.71
CA LEU A 6 15.52 -52.31 -9.75
C LEU A 6 16.17 -50.94 -9.94
N VAL A 7 15.63 -50.15 -10.87
CA VAL A 7 15.96 -48.73 -11.00
C VAL A 7 15.13 -47.97 -9.97
N LEU A 8 15.77 -47.62 -8.87
CA LEU A 8 15.24 -46.77 -7.81
C LEU A 8 15.22 -45.31 -8.31
N ILE A 9 14.19 -44.94 -9.08
CA ILE A 9 13.92 -43.54 -9.42
C ILE A 9 13.30 -42.90 -8.18
N LEU A 10 14.16 -42.34 -7.32
CA LEU A 10 13.76 -41.35 -6.33
C LEU A 10 13.25 -40.12 -7.10
N GLY A 11 11.93 -40.06 -7.29
CA GLY A 11 11.24 -38.90 -7.83
C GLY A 11 11.44 -37.70 -6.90
N PHE A 12 12.44 -36.88 -7.18
CA PHE A 12 12.59 -35.57 -6.57
C PHE A 12 11.47 -34.70 -7.15
N ALA A 13 10.32 -34.69 -6.48
CA ALA A 13 9.26 -33.73 -6.76
C ALA A 13 9.79 -32.34 -6.37
N SER A 14 10.44 -31.67 -7.32
CA SER A 14 10.83 -30.28 -7.18
C SER A 14 9.56 -29.46 -7.00
N LEU A 15 9.22 -29.11 -5.76
CA LEU A 15 8.29 -28.04 -5.48
C LEU A 15 8.89 -26.76 -6.08
N GLN A 16 8.45 -26.40 -7.27
CA GLN A 16 8.77 -25.11 -7.84
C GLN A 16 8.00 -24.06 -7.03
N ALA A 17 8.70 -23.43 -6.09
CA ALA A 17 8.21 -22.25 -5.43
C ALA A 17 8.20 -21.11 -6.45
N ASN A 18 7.03 -20.81 -7.02
CA ASN A 18 6.86 -19.65 -7.89
C ASN A 18 7.35 -18.40 -7.16
N SER A 19 8.15 -17.57 -7.81
CA SER A 19 8.58 -16.32 -7.22
C SER A 19 7.38 -15.40 -7.02
N GLY A 20 7.43 -14.54 -5.99
CA GLY A 20 6.33 -13.58 -5.76
C GLY A 20 6.11 -12.62 -6.92
N GLU A 21 7.14 -12.35 -7.73
CA GLU A 21 7.03 -11.57 -8.96
C GLU A 21 6.21 -12.28 -10.03
N GLU A 22 6.47 -13.58 -10.25
CA GLU A 22 5.74 -14.39 -11.21
C GLU A 22 4.28 -14.52 -10.81
N VAL A 23 4.01 -14.77 -9.52
CA VAL A 23 2.63 -14.78 -8.99
C VAL A 23 1.96 -13.43 -9.23
N TYR A 24 2.66 -12.32 -8.97
CA TYR A 24 2.11 -10.98 -9.21
C TYR A 24 1.78 -10.76 -10.69
N LYS A 25 2.71 -11.09 -11.60
CA LYS A 25 2.52 -10.99 -13.06
C LYS A 25 1.40 -11.88 -13.57
N ALA A 26 1.21 -13.07 -13.01
CA ALA A 26 0.18 -13.99 -13.46
C ALA A 26 -1.21 -13.62 -12.93
N LYS A 27 -1.31 -13.14 -11.68
CA LYS A 27 -2.58 -13.06 -10.94
C LYS A 27 -3.04 -11.63 -10.65
N CYS A 28 -2.14 -10.65 -10.61
CA CYS A 28 -2.45 -9.31 -10.09
C CYS A 28 -2.45 -8.22 -11.19
N VAL A 29 -1.62 -8.35 -12.23
CA VAL A 29 -1.43 -7.30 -13.24
C VAL A 29 -2.66 -7.00 -14.11
N SER A 30 -3.61 -7.94 -14.18
CA SER A 30 -4.88 -7.75 -14.89
C SER A 30 -5.69 -6.56 -14.35
N CYS A 31 -5.45 -6.20 -13.09
CA CYS A 31 -6.10 -5.09 -12.41
C CYS A 31 -5.10 -4.05 -11.85
N HIS A 32 -3.96 -4.49 -11.32
CA HIS A 32 -2.99 -3.65 -10.63
C HIS A 32 -1.73 -3.39 -11.46
N VAL A 33 -1.46 -2.12 -11.75
CA VAL A 33 -0.23 -1.73 -12.45
C VAL A 33 1.00 -1.76 -11.53
N MET A 34 2.14 -2.23 -12.06
CA MET A 34 3.44 -2.24 -11.36
C MET A 34 4.10 -0.86 -11.31
N LYS A 35 3.85 -0.01 -12.31
CA LYS A 35 4.40 1.34 -12.40
C LYS A 35 3.35 2.35 -11.97
N GLY A 36 3.78 3.40 -11.27
CA GLY A 36 2.94 4.57 -11.03
C GLY A 36 2.61 5.28 -12.35
N MET A 37 1.68 6.24 -12.30
CA MET A 37 1.25 7.00 -13.49
C MET A 37 2.33 7.95 -14.04
N MET A 38 3.47 8.05 -13.37
CA MET A 38 4.61 8.90 -13.70
C MET A 38 5.89 8.14 -13.38
N ASP A 39 6.92 8.29 -14.21
CA ASP A 39 8.27 7.84 -13.90
C ASP A 39 8.93 8.76 -12.84
N GLU A 40 10.11 8.36 -12.38
CA GLU A 40 10.83 9.06 -11.31
C GLU A 40 11.25 10.48 -11.71
N THR A 41 11.65 10.69 -12.97
CA THR A 41 12.03 12.01 -13.50
C THR A 41 10.82 12.94 -13.52
N GLN A 42 9.68 12.47 -14.03
CA GLN A 42 8.42 13.21 -14.02
C GLN A 42 7.96 13.53 -12.60
N MET A 43 8.10 12.58 -11.67
CA MET A 43 7.78 12.79 -10.24
C MET A 43 8.70 13.85 -9.61
N LYS A 44 10.00 13.84 -9.91
CA LYS A 44 10.96 14.83 -9.41
C LYS A 44 10.67 16.23 -9.95
N ALA A 45 10.44 16.34 -11.25
CA ALA A 45 10.08 17.60 -11.91
C ALA A 45 8.75 18.15 -11.34
N MET A 46 7.74 17.30 -11.17
CA MET A 46 6.47 17.68 -10.56
C MET A 46 6.66 18.13 -9.11
N ARG A 47 7.48 17.44 -8.31
CA ARG A 47 7.79 17.85 -6.93
C ARG A 47 8.46 19.21 -6.87
N GLN A 48 9.44 19.46 -7.74
CA GLN A 48 10.13 20.75 -7.81
C GLN A 48 9.15 21.86 -8.22
N LYS A 49 8.31 21.62 -9.23
CA LYS A 49 7.25 22.56 -9.63
C LYS A 49 6.28 22.84 -8.49
N MET A 50 5.86 21.81 -7.74
CA MET A 50 5.02 21.95 -6.56
C MET A 50 5.69 22.69 -5.39
N GLN A 51 7.01 22.67 -5.26
CA GLN A 51 7.71 23.43 -4.23
C GLN A 51 7.69 24.93 -4.53
N ASN A 52 7.83 25.29 -5.79
CA ASN A 52 7.98 26.68 -6.25
C ASN A 52 6.64 27.33 -6.65
N ALA A 53 5.58 26.54 -6.85
CA ALA A 53 4.27 27.03 -7.28
C ALA A 53 3.52 27.83 -6.20
N SER A 54 2.72 28.80 -6.64
CA SER A 54 1.68 29.48 -5.85
C SER A 54 0.62 28.49 -5.34
N LYS A 55 -0.24 28.94 -4.41
CA LYS A 55 -1.33 28.12 -3.87
C LYS A 55 -2.32 27.75 -4.98
N GLU A 56 -2.63 28.69 -5.86
CA GLU A 56 -3.55 28.57 -6.99
C GLU A 56 -3.03 27.55 -8.00
N GLU A 57 -1.75 27.64 -8.40
CA GLU A 57 -1.13 26.67 -9.30
C GLU A 57 -1.08 25.26 -8.70
N LYS A 58 -0.81 25.14 -7.39
CA LYS A 58 -0.87 23.86 -6.67
C LYS A 58 -2.28 23.26 -6.72
N MET A 59 -3.31 24.07 -6.56
CA MET A 59 -4.71 23.61 -6.63
C MET A 59 -5.07 23.18 -8.06
N ALA A 60 -4.74 23.98 -9.07
CA ALA A 60 -4.97 23.64 -10.47
C ALA A 60 -4.26 22.34 -10.87
N MET A 61 -3.01 22.16 -10.44
CA MET A 61 -2.25 20.94 -10.73
C MET A 61 -2.85 19.70 -10.05
N ARG A 62 -3.29 19.83 -8.78
CA ARG A 62 -4.01 18.75 -8.08
C ARG A 62 -5.31 18.38 -8.80
N GLN A 63 -6.06 19.37 -9.28
CA GLN A 63 -7.30 19.15 -10.01
C GLN A 63 -7.04 18.44 -11.34
N MET A 64 -6.04 18.88 -12.11
CA MET A 64 -5.62 18.23 -13.35
C MET A 64 -5.21 16.76 -13.12
N MET A 65 -4.44 16.49 -12.07
CA MET A 65 -4.06 15.12 -11.71
C MET A 65 -5.26 14.26 -11.30
N MET A 66 -6.17 14.80 -10.50
CA MET A 66 -7.40 14.10 -10.11
C MET A 66 -8.26 13.80 -11.34
N GLN A 67 -8.37 14.73 -12.29
CA GLN A 67 -9.11 14.52 -13.54
C GLN A 67 -8.44 13.45 -14.41
N LYS A 68 -7.11 13.51 -14.58
CA LYS A 68 -6.34 12.49 -15.31
C LYS A 68 -6.48 11.12 -14.67
N MET A 69 -6.46 11.08 -13.34
CA MET A 69 -6.76 9.87 -12.59
C MET A 69 -8.16 9.37 -12.89
N GLN A 70 -9.20 10.18 -12.73
CA GLN A 70 -10.60 9.76 -12.99
C GLN A 70 -10.79 9.22 -14.42
N LYS A 71 -10.14 9.83 -15.41
CA LYS A 71 -10.19 9.42 -16.82
C LYS A 71 -9.34 8.20 -17.16
N SER A 72 -8.50 7.69 -16.24
CA SER A 72 -7.66 6.52 -16.54
C SER A 72 -8.49 5.23 -16.47
N GLY A 73 -8.35 4.36 -17.47
CA GLY A 73 -9.00 3.03 -17.52
C GLY A 73 -8.47 1.98 -16.53
N MET A 74 -7.78 2.39 -15.46
CA MET A 74 -7.30 1.47 -14.43
C MET A 74 -8.48 0.88 -13.65
N LYS A 75 -8.47 -0.45 -13.48
CA LYS A 75 -9.51 -1.19 -12.73
C LYS A 75 -9.26 -1.24 -11.22
N ALA A 76 -8.01 -1.06 -10.80
CA ALA A 76 -7.63 -1.05 -9.39
C ALA A 76 -6.55 0.02 -9.10
N PRO A 77 -6.30 0.37 -7.83
CA PRO A 77 -5.22 1.28 -7.46
C PRO A 77 -3.84 0.74 -7.88
N PRO A 78 -2.89 1.61 -8.27
CA PRO A 78 -1.50 1.21 -8.51
C PRO A 78 -0.89 0.54 -7.28
N MET A 79 -0.33 -0.66 -7.45
CA MET A 79 0.18 -1.45 -6.32
C MET A 79 1.33 -0.76 -5.55
N PRO A 80 2.26 0.00 -6.18
CA PRO A 80 3.25 0.76 -5.42
C PRO A 80 2.63 1.69 -4.36
N MET A 81 1.46 2.27 -4.65
CA MET A 81 0.77 3.17 -3.71
C MET A 81 0.07 2.39 -2.59
N VAL A 82 -0.53 1.24 -2.93
CA VAL A 82 -1.14 0.34 -1.95
C VAL A 82 -0.09 -0.20 -0.99
N SER A 83 1.01 -0.77 -1.49
CA SER A 83 2.09 -1.30 -0.64
C SER A 83 2.68 -0.24 0.27
N LYS A 84 2.87 0.99 -0.22
CA LYS A 84 3.33 2.12 0.62
C LYS A 84 2.35 2.44 1.74
N ARG A 85 1.07 2.55 1.41
CA ARG A 85 0.02 2.82 2.41
C ARG A 85 -0.04 1.72 3.47
N LEU A 86 0.04 0.46 3.07
CA LEU A 86 0.06 -0.67 3.99
C LEU A 86 1.27 -0.63 4.93
N LYS A 87 2.47 -0.32 4.43
CA LYS A 87 3.69 -0.18 5.25
C LYS A 87 3.64 0.98 6.26
N MET A 88 2.78 1.97 6.06
CA MET A 88 2.58 3.03 7.06
C MET A 88 1.63 2.61 8.18
N MET A 89 0.61 1.84 7.83
CA MET A 89 -0.43 1.43 8.77
C MET A 89 -0.01 0.19 9.57
N LEU A 90 0.72 -0.71 8.93
CA LEU A 90 1.25 -1.95 9.48
C LEU A 90 2.72 -1.71 9.86
N LYS A 91 3.09 -2.07 11.08
CA LYS A 91 4.37 -1.68 11.70
C LYS A 91 5.49 -2.66 11.39
N SER A 92 5.15 -3.87 10.92
CA SER A 92 6.10 -4.93 10.64
C SER A 92 5.86 -5.62 9.30
N ARG A 93 6.92 -6.25 8.77
CA ARG A 93 6.84 -7.12 7.59
C ARG A 93 5.89 -8.29 7.80
N ALA A 94 5.87 -8.87 8.99
CA ALA A 94 4.98 -9.98 9.34
C ALA A 94 3.51 -9.55 9.27
N GLU A 95 3.14 -8.43 9.91
CA GLU A 95 1.77 -7.88 9.84
C GLU A 95 1.35 -7.57 8.40
N PHE A 96 2.27 -7.02 7.58
CA PHE A 96 2.02 -6.79 6.16
C PHE A 96 1.68 -8.09 5.43
N ILE A 97 2.48 -9.13 5.61
CA ILE A 97 2.30 -10.41 4.92
C ILE A 97 0.99 -11.05 5.34
N THR A 98 0.74 -11.17 6.65
CA THR A 98 -0.51 -11.71 7.19
C THR A 98 -1.73 -10.94 6.69
N PHE A 99 -1.65 -9.61 6.66
CA PHE A 99 -2.73 -8.79 6.12
C PHE A 99 -3.00 -9.07 4.64
N VAL A 100 -1.95 -9.07 3.81
CA VAL A 100 -2.13 -9.27 2.36
C VAL A 100 -2.66 -10.67 2.06
N GLU A 101 -2.16 -11.70 2.75
CA GLU A 101 -2.66 -13.07 2.62
C GLU A 101 -4.15 -13.18 2.91
N ASP A 102 -4.60 -12.64 4.05
CA ASP A 102 -6.01 -12.63 4.43
C ASP A 102 -6.84 -11.76 3.48
N TYR A 103 -6.36 -10.58 3.09
CA TYR A 103 -7.10 -9.66 2.25
C TYR A 103 -7.29 -10.19 0.82
N ILE A 104 -6.33 -10.94 0.28
CA ILE A 104 -6.49 -11.62 -1.02
C ILE A 104 -7.63 -12.65 -0.97
N GLN A 105 -7.81 -13.31 0.17
CA GLN A 105 -8.83 -14.34 0.36
C GLN A 105 -10.20 -13.73 0.69
N ASN A 106 -10.22 -12.73 1.56
CA ASN A 106 -11.42 -12.18 2.17
C ASN A 106 -11.41 -10.64 2.14
N PRO A 107 -11.35 -9.99 0.98
CA PRO A 107 -11.28 -8.54 0.90
C PRO A 107 -12.56 -7.88 1.41
N SER A 108 -12.42 -6.78 2.14
CA SER A 108 -13.55 -6.01 2.69
C SER A 108 -13.16 -4.53 2.87
N LYS A 109 -14.15 -3.64 2.94
CA LYS A 109 -13.88 -2.21 3.15
C LYS A 109 -13.38 -1.95 4.56
N GLU A 110 -13.87 -2.72 5.51
CA GLU A 110 -13.62 -2.63 6.94
C GLU A 110 -12.18 -3.02 7.28
N LYS A 111 -11.64 -4.04 6.60
CA LYS A 111 -10.23 -4.46 6.79
C LYS A 111 -9.24 -3.58 6.04
N GLY A 112 -9.64 -3.01 4.91
CA GLY A 112 -8.68 -2.35 4.02
C GLY A 112 -8.26 -0.95 4.50
N PHE A 113 -7.02 -0.59 4.19
CA PHE A 113 -6.41 0.68 4.61
C PHE A 113 -6.49 1.79 3.55
N CYS A 114 -7.21 1.55 2.45
CA CYS A 114 -7.33 2.54 1.38
C CYS A 114 -8.18 3.73 1.83
N MET A 115 -7.98 4.90 1.21
CA MET A 115 -8.83 6.06 1.47
C MET A 115 -10.25 5.84 0.93
N PRO A 116 -11.29 6.48 1.49
CA PRO A 116 -12.67 6.36 1.00
C PRO A 116 -12.84 6.63 -0.51
N MET A 117 -12.05 7.56 -1.06
CA MET A 117 -12.07 7.87 -2.49
C MET A 117 -11.62 6.69 -3.38
N ALA A 118 -10.73 5.83 -2.88
CA ALA A 118 -10.31 4.64 -3.62
C ALA A 118 -11.47 3.63 -3.68
N TYR A 119 -12.19 3.40 -2.58
CA TYR A 119 -13.38 2.54 -2.57
C TYR A 119 -14.51 3.09 -3.42
N LYS A 120 -14.72 4.42 -3.42
CA LYS A 120 -15.71 5.07 -4.29
C LYS A 120 -15.40 4.84 -5.77
N ARG A 121 -14.12 4.78 -6.13
CA ARG A 121 -13.68 4.65 -7.51
C ARG A 121 -13.54 3.21 -7.99
N PHE A 122 -12.85 2.38 -7.22
CA PHE A 122 -12.45 1.02 -7.62
C PHE A 122 -13.30 -0.06 -6.96
N GLY A 123 -14.13 0.29 -5.98
CA GLY A 123 -14.85 -0.67 -5.16
C GLY A 123 -13.92 -1.43 -4.20
N THR A 124 -14.42 -2.57 -3.73
CA THR A 124 -13.64 -3.53 -2.95
C THR A 124 -12.97 -4.51 -3.91
N MET A 125 -11.73 -4.90 -3.63
CA MET A 125 -11.04 -5.95 -4.40
C MET A 125 -11.90 -7.23 -4.39
N PRO A 126 -12.04 -7.95 -5.53
CA PRO A 126 -12.73 -9.24 -5.52
C PRO A 126 -11.89 -10.31 -4.81
N PRO A 127 -12.52 -11.30 -4.15
CA PRO A 127 -11.80 -12.42 -3.54
C PRO A 127 -11.16 -13.29 -4.63
N ILE A 128 -9.83 -13.26 -4.74
CA ILE A 128 -9.08 -14.10 -5.68
C ILE A 128 -8.32 -15.23 -4.98
N GLY A 129 -8.33 -15.28 -3.64
CA GLY A 129 -7.52 -16.24 -2.89
C GLY A 129 -7.82 -17.72 -3.16
N LYS A 130 -8.96 -18.07 -3.76
CA LYS A 130 -9.24 -19.45 -4.19
C LYS A 130 -8.39 -19.90 -5.39
N SER A 131 -7.87 -18.98 -6.19
CA SER A 131 -7.03 -19.27 -7.36
C SER A 131 -5.53 -19.20 -7.07
N LEU A 132 -5.16 -18.99 -5.81
CA LEU A 132 -3.78 -18.96 -5.31
C LEU A 132 -3.62 -19.99 -4.19
N SER A 133 -2.51 -20.72 -4.18
CA SER A 133 -2.11 -21.52 -3.02
C SER A 133 -1.71 -20.63 -1.83
N LYS A 134 -1.53 -21.22 -0.64
CA LYS A 134 -1.04 -20.45 0.51
C LYS A 134 0.37 -19.92 0.24
N GLU A 135 1.22 -20.74 -0.35
CA GLU A 135 2.60 -20.43 -0.71
C GLU A 135 2.65 -19.29 -1.73
N GLU A 136 1.77 -19.29 -2.74
CA GLU A 136 1.67 -18.20 -3.71
C GLU A 136 1.24 -16.88 -3.05
N ARG A 137 0.28 -16.93 -2.12
CA ARG A 137 -0.14 -15.75 -1.35
C ARG A 137 1.00 -15.20 -0.49
N THR A 138 1.74 -16.06 0.21
CA THR A 138 2.91 -15.66 1.00
C THR A 138 4.02 -15.08 0.11
N ALA A 139 4.28 -15.71 -1.04
CA ALA A 139 5.31 -15.29 -1.99
C ALA A 139 5.00 -13.90 -2.55
N VAL A 140 3.77 -13.68 -3.03
CA VAL A 140 3.38 -12.36 -3.57
C VAL A 140 3.35 -11.30 -2.48
N ALA A 141 2.84 -11.61 -1.28
CA ALA A 141 2.82 -10.67 -0.16
C ALA A 141 4.24 -10.24 0.26
N SER A 142 5.15 -11.20 0.38
CA SER A 142 6.57 -10.94 0.65
C SER A 142 7.19 -10.05 -0.42
N TRP A 143 6.99 -10.40 -1.69
CA TRP A 143 7.53 -9.64 -2.82
C TRP A 143 6.97 -8.21 -2.87
N LEU A 144 5.68 -8.00 -2.61
CA LEU A 144 5.06 -6.67 -2.52
C LEU A 144 5.70 -5.80 -1.44
N TYR A 145 6.07 -6.40 -0.31
CA TYR A 145 6.79 -5.71 0.76
C TYR A 145 8.23 -5.36 0.34
N ASP A 146 8.95 -6.27 -0.29
CA ASP A 146 10.39 -6.05 -0.54
C ASP A 146 10.64 -5.12 -1.75
N ASN A 147 9.75 -5.09 -2.75
CA ASN A 147 10.01 -4.46 -4.04
C ASN A 147 9.48 -3.02 -4.18
N PHE A 148 8.41 -2.66 -3.46
CA PHE A 148 7.90 -1.29 -3.49
C PHE A 148 8.52 -0.43 -2.39
N LYS A 149 9.75 0.03 -2.63
CA LYS A 149 10.53 0.86 -1.71
C LYS A 149 10.01 2.30 -1.64
N GLY A 150 10.14 2.92 -0.47
CA GLY A 150 9.78 4.32 -0.18
C GLY A 150 8.69 4.46 0.88
N SER A 151 8.80 5.49 1.72
CA SER A 151 7.74 5.90 2.65
C SER A 151 6.79 6.90 1.97
N TRP A 152 5.50 6.81 2.27
CA TRP A 152 4.63 7.97 2.13
C TRP A 152 4.98 8.88 3.32
N GLY A 153 5.39 10.12 3.07
CA GLY A 153 5.71 11.06 4.16
C GLY A 153 6.97 11.89 3.96
N GLY A 154 7.96 11.42 3.18
CA GLY A 154 9.19 12.17 2.92
C GLY A 154 9.00 13.51 2.19
N SER A 155 7.80 13.82 1.69
CA SER A 155 7.49 15.10 1.04
C SER A 155 6.26 15.84 1.58
N MET A 156 5.58 15.37 2.63
CA MET A 156 4.38 16.04 3.16
C MET A 156 4.39 16.26 4.67
N ASP A 157 5.17 15.52 5.45
CA ASP A 157 5.11 15.63 6.91
C ASP A 157 5.97 16.78 7.46
N GLY A 158 7.04 17.17 6.74
CA GLY A 158 7.92 18.27 7.15
C GLY A 158 7.28 19.65 7.09
N LYS A 159 6.45 19.93 6.06
CA LYS A 159 5.88 21.28 5.85
C LYS A 159 4.54 21.52 6.54
N MET A 160 3.80 20.50 6.98
CA MET A 160 2.55 20.72 7.71
C MET A 160 2.79 21.14 9.17
N CYS A 161 3.85 20.61 9.80
CA CYS A 161 4.26 21.02 11.15
C CYS A 161 4.86 22.43 11.16
N GLU A 162 5.59 22.83 10.12
CA GLU A 162 6.23 24.15 10.05
C GLU A 162 5.23 25.30 9.81
N ILE A 163 4.16 25.06 9.05
CA ILE A 163 3.12 26.08 8.77
C ILE A 163 2.26 26.34 10.02
N LYS A 164 2.05 25.34 10.89
CA LYS A 164 1.36 25.54 12.17
C LYS A 164 2.20 26.32 13.19
N ASN A 165 3.54 26.27 13.09
CA ASN A 165 4.43 26.94 14.02
C ASN A 165 4.67 28.43 13.73
N LYS A 166 4.36 28.91 12.52
CA LYS A 166 4.58 30.32 12.15
C LYS A 166 3.42 31.26 12.51
N ASN A 167 2.23 30.72 12.81
CA ASN A 167 1.03 31.51 13.12
C ASN A 167 0.48 31.33 14.55
N MET A 168 1.18 30.60 15.43
CA MET A 168 0.86 30.55 16.85
C MET A 168 1.96 31.26 17.64
N LYS A 169 1.78 32.56 17.88
CA LYS A 169 2.26 33.15 19.14
C LYS A 169 1.51 32.42 20.24
N CYS A 170 2.14 31.45 20.91
CA CYS A 170 1.86 31.03 22.30
C CYS A 170 2.66 29.76 22.64
N GLY A 171 3.53 29.88 23.65
CA GLY A 171 3.85 28.81 24.60
C GLY A 171 4.80 27.71 24.13
N ALA A 172 6.00 27.70 24.72
CA ALA A 172 6.95 26.61 24.62
C ALA A 172 6.34 25.27 25.07
N GLY A 173 6.16 24.33 24.14
CA GLY A 173 5.80 22.94 24.40
C GLY A 173 6.51 22.01 23.43
N LYS A 174 7.58 21.35 23.90
CA LYS A 174 8.40 20.41 23.13
C LYS A 174 7.56 19.27 22.55
N CYS A 175 7.48 19.17 21.23
CA CYS A 175 6.97 17.99 20.53
C CYS A 175 8.09 16.95 20.41
N GLY A 176 8.15 16.01 21.35
CA GLY A 176 9.14 14.93 21.35
C GLY A 176 8.84 13.87 22.42
N ALA A 177 7.93 12.95 22.10
CA ALA A 177 7.78 11.58 22.60
C ALA A 177 7.99 11.27 24.11
N LYS A 178 6.94 10.72 24.75
CA LYS A 178 6.87 9.27 25.06
C LYS A 178 5.48 8.81 25.53
N LYS A 179 5.09 7.68 24.94
CA LYS A 179 4.15 6.60 25.33
C LYS A 179 3.29 6.80 26.59
N GLY A 180 1.98 6.62 26.43
CA GLY A 180 1.06 6.27 27.52
C GLY A 180 -0.38 6.16 27.02
N SER A 181 -0.94 4.95 27.09
CA SER A 181 -2.35 4.56 26.92
C SER A 181 -3.40 5.66 26.64
N MET A 182 -3.98 5.67 25.44
CA MET A 182 -5.31 6.26 25.24
C MET A 182 -6.36 5.26 25.72
N LYS A 183 -6.79 5.40 26.97
CA LYS A 183 -8.13 4.96 27.37
C LYS A 183 -9.09 6.05 26.93
N CYS A 184 -9.91 5.76 25.92
CA CYS A 184 -11.09 6.58 25.64
C CYS A 184 -12.05 6.42 26.82
N GLY A 185 -12.33 7.52 27.53
CA GLY A 185 -13.18 7.51 28.71
C GLY A 185 -14.09 8.74 28.75
N ALA A 186 -15.39 8.46 28.59
CA ALA A 186 -16.55 9.21 29.06
C ALA A 186 -16.76 10.65 28.57
N VAL A 187 -17.66 10.77 27.58
CA VAL A 187 -18.55 11.92 27.42
C VAL A 187 -19.45 12.00 28.66
N LYS A 188 -19.35 13.09 29.44
CA LYS A 188 -20.39 13.43 30.41
C LYS A 188 -21.54 14.10 29.66
N ILE A 189 -22.65 13.39 29.56
CA ILE A 189 -23.96 13.96 29.24
C ILE A 189 -24.41 14.71 30.51
N GLN A 190 -24.66 16.01 30.39
CA GLN A 190 -25.38 16.75 31.42
C GLN A 190 -26.88 16.52 31.19
N THR A 191 -27.54 15.92 32.17
CA THR A 191 -29.00 15.92 32.28
C THR A 191 -29.40 16.85 33.42
N HIS A 192 -30.22 17.83 33.06
CA HIS A 192 -31.04 18.76 33.86
C HIS A 192 -30.36 19.59 34.94
#